data_AF-A0A7S0RWK9-F1
#
_entry.id   AF-A0A7S0RWK9-F1
#
_cell.length_a   1.000
_cell.length_b   1.000
_cell.length_c   1.000
_cell.angle_alpha   90.00
_cell.angle_beta   90.00
_cell.angle_gamma   90.00
#
_symmetry.space_group_name_H-M   'P 1'
#
loop_
_entity.id
_entity.type
_entity.pdbx_description
1 polymer ?
#
loop_
_entity_poly.entity_id
_entity_poly.type
_entity_poly.pdbx_seq_one_letter_code
_entity_poly.pdbx_strand_id
1 'polypeptide(L)'
;MSDSNYVPPPEDSSQSFLVKLVTFMSEDDFENSLNKFLGENASKVEFTPPEEEQKLGTYEIYQNYLKLVEAKFEGFLSVAGLTPEQFQEECVRLKKSDASAGRFLDALIASWDFEQFLLLVQDFLKGDTEEDPFDDNEEEEERGRSAHHEEDIDI
;
A
#
# COMPACT_ATOMS: atom_id res chain seq x y z
N MET A 1 32.85 31.25 15.50
CA MET A 1 33.08 30.60 14.20
C MET A 1 32.75 29.14 14.43
N SER A 2 31.70 28.64 13.80
CA SER A 2 31.14 27.31 14.08
C SER A 2 31.99 26.23 13.42
N ASP A 3 32.70 25.44 14.22
CA ASP A 3 33.32 24.19 13.77
C ASP A 3 32.22 23.14 13.57
N SER A 4 31.58 23.16 12.41
CA SER A 4 30.82 22.03 11.91
C SER A 4 31.81 21.04 11.28
N ASN A 5 32.26 20.07 12.08
CA ASN A 5 33.03 18.92 11.61
C ASN A 5 32.10 17.95 10.86
N TYR A 6 31.46 18.43 9.79
CA TYR A 6 30.73 17.56 8.89
C TYR A 6 31.75 16.76 8.09
N VAL A 7 31.94 15.50 8.50
CA VAL A 7 32.64 14.50 7.70
C VAL A 7 31.60 13.93 6.74
N PRO A 8 31.69 14.21 5.42
CA PRO A 8 30.78 13.63 4.46
C PRO A 8 30.93 12.11 4.50
N PRO A 9 29.83 11.34 4.49
CA PRO A 9 29.92 9.90 4.42
C PRO A 9 30.64 9.47 3.12
N PRO A 10 31.40 8.37 3.15
CA PRO A 10 32.05 7.85 1.96
C PRO A 10 31.02 7.60 0.85
N GLU A 11 31.40 7.75 -0.42
CA GLU A 11 30.46 7.70 -1.58
C GLU A 11 29.61 6.41 -1.64
N ASP A 12 30.08 5.30 -1.07
CA ASP A 12 29.33 4.03 -0.91
C ASP A 12 28.18 4.10 0.12
N SER A 13 28.21 5.06 1.04
CA SER A 13 27.23 5.21 2.12
C SER A 13 25.85 5.59 1.61
N SER A 14 25.79 6.39 0.55
CA SER A 14 24.54 6.88 -0.05
C SER A 14 23.78 5.77 -0.78
N GLN A 15 24.50 4.96 -1.58
CA GLN A 15 23.93 3.76 -2.22
C GLN A 15 23.54 2.71 -1.18
N SER A 16 24.38 2.52 -0.14
CA SER A 16 24.04 1.66 1.00
C SER A 16 22.75 2.09 1.71
N PHE A 17 22.51 3.40 1.88
CA PHE A 17 21.27 3.89 2.49
C PHE A 17 20.04 3.58 1.64
N LEU A 18 20.07 3.88 0.33
CA LEU A 18 18.94 3.59 -0.56
C LEU A 18 18.64 2.10 -0.63
N VAL A 19 19.67 1.26 -0.74
CA VAL A 19 19.50 -0.19 -0.74
C VAL A 19 18.84 -0.66 0.55
N LYS A 20 19.25 -0.14 1.71
CA LYS A 20 18.60 -0.46 3.00
C LYS A 20 17.15 -0.01 3.05
N LEU A 21 16.84 1.18 2.56
CA LEU A 21 15.48 1.72 2.53
C LEU A 21 14.57 0.88 1.62
N VAL A 22 15.03 0.57 0.40
CA VAL A 22 14.28 -0.27 -0.56
C VAL A 22 14.11 -1.68 -0.01
N THR A 23 15.15 -2.25 0.61
CA THR A 23 15.07 -3.58 1.26
C THR A 23 14.00 -3.57 2.35
N PHE A 24 14.05 -2.60 3.26
CA PHE A 24 13.07 -2.44 4.34
C PHE A 24 11.63 -2.35 3.81
N MET A 25 11.40 -1.54 2.77
CA MET A 25 10.07 -1.42 2.17
C MET A 25 9.60 -2.70 1.47
N SER A 26 10.53 -3.57 1.07
CA SER A 26 10.23 -4.86 0.45
C SER A 26 10.12 -6.00 1.46
N GLU A 27 10.26 -5.73 2.76
CA GLU A 27 10.10 -6.75 3.79
C GLU A 27 8.63 -7.08 4.00
N ASP A 28 8.34 -8.37 4.17
CA ASP A 28 6.98 -8.88 4.42
C ASP A 28 6.29 -8.15 5.58
N ASP A 29 7.01 -7.70 6.60
CA ASP A 29 6.43 -6.98 7.74
C ASP A 29 5.81 -5.62 7.33
N PHE A 30 6.45 -4.89 6.41
CA PHE A 30 5.94 -3.61 5.94
C PHE A 30 4.67 -3.82 5.11
N GLU A 31 4.74 -4.71 4.11
CA GLU A 31 3.63 -5.03 3.23
C GLU A 31 2.44 -5.64 3.99
N ASN A 32 2.67 -6.61 4.88
CA ASN A 32 1.62 -7.20 5.70
C ASN A 32 0.92 -6.18 6.60
N SER A 33 1.67 -5.21 7.12
CA SER A 33 1.08 -4.16 7.97
C SER A 33 0.19 -3.22 7.18
N LEU A 34 0.58 -2.88 5.95
CA LEU A 34 -0.26 -2.11 5.03
C LEU A 34 -1.52 -2.88 4.62
N ASN A 35 -1.37 -4.13 4.19
CA ASN A 35 -2.50 -4.98 3.81
C ASN A 35 -3.48 -5.18 4.97
N LYS A 36 -2.99 -5.41 6.18
CA LYS A 36 -3.83 -5.50 7.37
C LYS A 36 -4.59 -4.20 7.63
N PHE A 37 -3.91 -3.06 7.54
CA PHE A 37 -4.54 -1.76 7.72
C PHE A 37 -5.65 -1.52 6.69
N LEU A 38 -5.38 -1.83 5.42
CA LEU A 38 -6.36 -1.69 4.34
C LEU A 38 -7.53 -2.65 4.53
N GLY A 39 -7.31 -3.93 4.84
CA GLY A 39 -8.38 -4.89 5.10
C GLY A 39 -9.32 -4.48 6.25
N GLU A 40 -8.81 -3.78 7.25
CA GLU A 40 -9.61 -3.29 8.39
C GLU A 40 -10.34 -1.97 8.12
N ASN A 41 -9.89 -1.15 7.16
CA ASN A 41 -10.33 0.25 7.03
C ASN A 41 -10.78 0.67 5.63
N ALA A 42 -10.39 -0.04 4.56
CA ALA A 42 -10.68 0.34 3.18
C ALA A 42 -12.18 0.48 2.91
N SER A 43 -13.00 -0.44 3.42
CA SER A 43 -14.46 -0.42 3.27
C SER A 43 -15.16 0.75 3.99
N LYS A 44 -14.45 1.45 4.88
CA LYS A 44 -14.95 2.63 5.60
C LYS A 44 -14.60 3.95 4.89
N VAL A 45 -13.78 3.89 3.84
CA VAL A 45 -13.39 5.07 3.07
C VAL A 45 -14.54 5.46 2.14
N GLU A 46 -15.01 6.69 2.30
CA GLU A 46 -15.97 7.29 1.40
C GLU A 46 -15.23 8.12 0.36
N PHE A 47 -15.34 7.73 -0.91
CA PHE A 47 -14.77 8.46 -2.04
C PHE A 47 -15.71 9.60 -2.46
N THR A 48 -15.31 10.83 -2.21
CA THR A 48 -15.99 12.01 -2.77
C THR A 48 -15.26 12.53 -3.99
N PRO A 49 -15.98 13.11 -4.97
CA PRO A 49 -15.35 13.76 -6.11
C PRO A 49 -14.31 14.80 -5.69
N PRO A 50 -13.24 15.04 -6.47
CA PRO A 50 -12.19 16.01 -6.13
C PRO A 50 -12.71 17.45 -5.93
N GLU A 51 -13.86 17.78 -6.50
CA GLU A 51 -14.48 19.10 -6.44
C GLU A 51 -15.36 19.28 -5.18
N GLU A 52 -15.54 18.24 -4.37
CA GLU A 52 -16.38 18.23 -3.17
C GLU A 52 -15.54 18.11 -1.87
N GLU A 53 -16.09 18.61 -0.77
CA GLU A 53 -15.48 18.49 0.55
C GLU A 53 -15.39 17.02 0.97
N GLN A 54 -14.17 16.58 1.28
CA GLN A 54 -13.88 15.22 1.70
C GLN A 54 -14.51 14.92 3.07
N LYS A 55 -15.00 13.69 3.24
CA LYS A 55 -15.61 13.27 4.51
C LYS A 55 -14.57 13.24 5.63
N LEU A 56 -14.94 13.77 6.79
CA LEU A 56 -14.07 13.76 7.99
C LEU A 56 -13.61 12.35 8.35
N GLY A 57 -14.48 11.35 8.24
CA GLY A 57 -14.13 9.94 8.51
C GLY A 57 -13.03 9.41 7.60
N THR A 58 -13.04 9.76 6.30
CA THR A 58 -11.97 9.39 5.36
C THR A 58 -10.64 10.03 5.74
N TYR A 59 -10.66 11.31 6.13
CA TYR A 59 -9.45 12.01 6.55
C TYR A 59 -8.86 11.43 7.85
N GLU A 60 -9.70 11.04 8.81
CA GLU A 60 -9.24 10.36 10.04
C GLU A 60 -8.56 9.01 9.75
N ILE A 61 -9.10 8.24 8.81
CA ILE A 61 -8.47 6.98 8.36
C ILE A 61 -7.11 7.28 7.74
N TYR A 62 -7.02 8.28 6.87
CA TYR A 62 -5.75 8.72 6.28
C TYR A 62 -4.72 9.14 7.34
N GLN A 63 -5.13 9.88 8.39
CA GLN A 63 -4.24 10.23 9.49
C GLN A 63 -3.72 9.00 10.24
N ASN A 64 -4.53 7.95 10.36
CA ASN A 64 -4.08 6.69 10.96
C ASN A 64 -3.14 5.91 10.03
N TYR A 65 -3.34 6.00 8.72
CA TYR A 65 -2.39 5.49 7.73
C TYR A 65 -1.02 6.18 7.85
N LEU A 66 -0.99 7.52 7.95
CA LEU A 66 0.26 8.25 8.15
C LEU A 66 1.00 7.80 9.41
N LYS A 67 0.29 7.66 10.54
CA LYS A 67 0.90 7.16 11.79
C LYS A 67 1.49 5.75 11.65
N LEU A 68 0.85 4.88 10.88
CA LEU A 68 1.37 3.55 10.60
C LEU A 68 2.69 3.64 9.81
N VAL A 69 2.70 4.43 8.75
CA VAL A 69 3.91 4.66 7.93
C VAL A 69 5.02 5.29 8.78
N GLU A 70 4.70 6.33 9.56
CA GLU A 70 5.65 6.97 10.48
C GLU A 70 6.24 5.96 11.48
N ALA A 71 5.41 5.14 12.13
CA ALA A 71 5.88 4.12 13.07
C ALA A 71 6.80 3.08 12.41
N LYS A 72 6.52 2.71 11.15
CA LYS A 72 7.39 1.82 10.37
C LYS A 72 8.74 2.48 10.08
N PHE A 73 8.73 3.73 9.65
CA PHE A 73 9.95 4.48 9.40
C PHE A 73 10.76 4.75 10.68
N GLU A 74 10.13 5.04 11.81
CA GLU A 74 10.81 5.14 13.10
C GLU A 74 11.52 3.83 13.47
N GLY A 75 10.88 2.69 13.22
CA GLY A 75 11.50 1.36 13.38
C GLY A 75 12.73 1.19 12.50
N PHE A 76 12.62 1.54 11.21
CA PHE A 76 13.74 1.54 10.28
C PHE A 76 14.90 2.43 10.75
N LEU A 77 14.61 3.65 11.18
CA LEU A 77 15.62 4.60 11.68
C LEU A 77 16.34 4.05 12.91
N SER A 78 15.61 3.41 13.82
CA SER A 78 16.18 2.77 15.01
C SER A 78 17.17 1.66 14.64
N VAL A 79 16.81 0.78 13.70
CA VAL A 79 17.69 -0.31 13.21
C VAL A 79 18.89 0.24 12.43
N ALA A 80 18.68 1.29 11.65
CA ALA A 80 19.73 1.95 10.89
C ALA A 80 20.68 2.79 11.77
N GLY A 81 20.31 3.06 13.02
CA GLY A 81 21.07 3.92 13.93
C GLY A 81 21.08 5.39 13.51
N LEU A 82 20.00 5.84 12.86
CA LEU A 82 19.85 7.20 12.34
C LEU A 82 18.82 8.00 13.15
N THR A 83 19.06 9.29 13.32
CA THR A 83 18.01 10.22 13.79
C THR A 83 17.13 10.70 12.63
N PRO A 84 15.93 11.25 12.89
CA PRO A 84 15.09 11.85 11.85
C PRO A 84 15.81 12.97 11.08
N GLU A 85 16.60 13.80 11.76
CA GLU A 85 17.38 14.86 11.13
C GLU A 85 18.45 14.29 10.20
N GLN A 86 19.15 13.24 10.62
CA GLN A 86 20.14 12.56 9.78
C GLN A 86 19.48 11.92 8.56
N PHE A 87 18.32 11.29 8.73
CA PHE A 87 17.53 10.77 7.60
C PHE A 87 17.16 11.86 6.60
N GLN A 88 16.71 13.02 7.10
CA GLN A 88 16.41 14.16 6.24
C GLN A 88 17.65 14.66 5.49
N GLU A 89 18.80 14.79 6.17
CA GLU A 89 20.06 15.19 5.56
C GLU A 89 20.53 14.20 4.48
N GLU A 90 20.41 12.89 4.75
CA GLU A 90 20.71 11.82 3.80
C GLU A 90 19.82 11.93 2.55
N CYS A 91 18.50 12.09 2.73
CA CYS A 91 17.55 12.30 1.63
C CYS A 91 17.88 13.55 0.80
N VAL A 92 18.19 14.68 1.46
CA VAL A 92 18.57 15.93 0.77
C VAL A 92 19.89 15.78 0.02
N ARG A 93 20.87 15.07 0.60
CA ARG A 93 22.15 14.80 -0.06
C ARG A 93 21.94 13.94 -1.30
N LEU A 94 21.18 12.85 -1.16
CA LEU A 94 20.87 11.91 -2.24
C LEU A 94 20.18 12.58 -3.42
N LYS A 95 19.17 13.43 -3.15
CA LYS A 95 18.48 14.21 -4.17
C LYS A 95 19.41 15.12 -4.98
N LYS A 96 20.51 15.59 -4.37
CA LYS A 96 21.51 16.44 -5.05
C LYS A 96 22.57 15.64 -5.78
N SER A 97 22.92 14.45 -5.29
CA SER A 97 24.00 13.64 -5.84
C SER A 97 23.55 12.70 -6.97
N ASP A 98 22.30 12.22 -6.94
CA ASP A 98 21.78 11.25 -7.89
C ASP A 98 20.33 11.59 -8.24
N ALA A 99 20.10 11.91 -9.52
CA ALA A 99 18.78 12.31 -10.01
C ALA A 99 17.76 11.15 -9.98
N SER A 100 18.21 9.90 -10.14
CA SER A 100 17.34 8.72 -10.06
C SER A 100 16.92 8.49 -8.61
N ALA A 101 17.87 8.54 -7.68
CA ALA A 101 17.59 8.49 -6.25
C ALA A 101 16.63 9.60 -5.82
N GLY A 102 16.84 10.81 -6.33
CA GLY A 102 15.98 11.93 -6.01
C GLY A 102 14.54 11.74 -6.47
N ARG A 103 14.34 11.25 -7.71
CA ARG A 103 13.01 10.90 -8.22
C ARG A 103 12.34 9.79 -7.42
N PHE A 104 13.10 8.78 -6.99
CA PHE A 104 12.58 7.72 -6.13
C PHE A 104 12.09 8.26 -4.78
N LEU A 105 12.90 9.09 -4.12
CA LEU A 105 12.51 9.70 -2.84
C LEU A 105 11.33 10.64 -2.98
N ASP A 106 11.24 11.40 -4.08
CA ASP A 106 10.08 12.25 -4.37
C ASP A 106 8.82 11.43 -4.60
N ALA A 107 8.91 10.33 -5.34
CA ALA A 107 7.79 9.40 -5.53
C ALA A 107 7.37 8.74 -4.22
N LEU A 108 8.33 8.36 -3.38
CA LEU A 108 8.07 7.80 -2.06
C LEU A 108 7.31 8.79 -1.17
N ILE A 109 7.77 10.03 -1.09
CA ILE A 109 7.09 11.06 -0.27
C ILE A 109 5.70 11.34 -0.83
N ALA A 110 5.57 11.48 -2.16
CA ALA A 110 4.28 11.70 -2.81
C ALA A 110 3.30 10.53 -2.58
N SER A 111 3.79 9.30 -2.41
CA SER A 111 2.94 8.14 -2.10
C SER A 111 2.22 8.24 -0.75
N TRP A 112 2.66 9.16 0.11
CA TRP A 112 2.00 9.45 1.39
C TRP A 112 0.97 10.56 1.29
N ASP A 113 0.82 11.21 0.13
CA ASP A 113 -0.21 12.23 -0.07
C ASP A 113 -1.61 11.60 -0.01
N PHE A 114 -2.57 12.39 0.44
CA PHE A 114 -3.96 11.96 0.60
C PHE A 114 -4.56 11.38 -0.69
N GLU A 115 -4.28 11.98 -1.84
CA GLU A 115 -4.76 11.50 -3.14
C GLU A 115 -4.19 10.12 -3.49
N GLN A 116 -2.90 9.88 -3.20
CA GLN A 116 -2.27 8.58 -3.43
C GLN A 116 -2.81 7.52 -2.47
N PHE A 117 -3.09 7.90 -1.23
CA PHE A 117 -3.79 7.03 -0.28
C PHE A 117 -5.17 6.61 -0.80
N LEU A 118 -5.97 7.54 -1.35
CA LEU A 118 -7.27 7.19 -1.93
C LEU A 118 -7.13 6.21 -3.09
N LEU A 119 -6.17 6.43 -3.99
CA LEU A 119 -5.89 5.50 -5.09
C LEU A 119 -5.51 4.10 -4.57
N LEU A 120 -4.64 4.03 -3.56
CA LEU A 120 -4.25 2.77 -2.91
C LEU A 120 -5.44 2.02 -2.34
N VAL A 121 -6.33 2.71 -1.63
CA VAL A 121 -7.56 2.10 -1.07
C VAL A 121 -8.48 1.62 -2.20
N GLN A 122 -8.63 2.42 -3.25
CA GLN A 122 -9.47 2.07 -4.39
C GLN A 122 -8.96 0.81 -5.09
N ASP A 123 -7.65 0.70 -5.29
CA ASP A 123 -7.04 -0.47 -5.92
C ASP A 123 -7.09 -1.72 -5.04
N PHE A 124 -6.92 -1.56 -3.72
CA PHE A 124 -7.13 -2.64 -2.76
C PHE A 124 -8.56 -3.21 -2.83
N LEU A 125 -9.57 -2.33 -2.83
CA LEU A 125 -10.97 -2.74 -2.93
C LEU A 125 -11.32 -3.42 -4.26
N LYS A 126 -10.70 -2.98 -5.37
CA LYS A 126 -10.84 -3.64 -6.68
C LYS A 126 -10.22 -5.03 -6.67
N GLY A 127 -9.04 -5.19 -6.09
CA GLY A 127 -8.37 -6.50 -5.95
C GLY A 127 -9.15 -7.50 -5.11
N ASP A 128 -9.87 -7.03 -4.09
CA ASP A 128 -10.77 -7.85 -3.26
C ASP A 128 -12.13 -8.17 -3.93
N THR A 129 -12.49 -7.49 -5.02
CA THR A 129 -13.78 -7.65 -5.72
C THR A 129 -13.69 -8.44 -7.03
N GLU A 130 -12.50 -8.87 -7.46
CA GLU A 130 -12.40 -9.93 -8.47
C GLU A 130 -12.80 -11.26 -7.81
N GLU A 131 -14.12 -11.50 -7.74
CA GLU A 131 -14.66 -12.86 -7.68
C GLU A 131 -13.99 -13.67 -8.79
N ASP A 132 -13.35 -14.77 -8.41
CA ASP A 132 -12.70 -15.69 -9.34
C ASP A 132 -13.73 -16.05 -10.44
N PRO A 133 -13.52 -15.64 -11.71
CA PRO A 133 -14.46 -15.96 -12.79
C PRO A 133 -14.51 -17.45 -13.12
N PHE A 134 -13.80 -18.30 -12.36
CA PHE A 134 -13.83 -19.76 -12.43
C PHE A 134 -14.56 -20.44 -11.25
N ASP A 135 -15.30 -19.72 -10.40
CA ASP A 135 -16.30 -20.38 -9.53
C ASP A 135 -17.56 -20.76 -10.35
N ASP A 136 -17.34 -21.55 -11.41
CA ASP A 136 -18.36 -22.38 -12.06
C ASP A 136 -18.66 -23.55 -11.12
N ASN A 137 -19.34 -23.29 -10.00
CA ASN A 137 -20.14 -24.33 -9.38
C ASN A 137 -21.44 -24.44 -10.18
N GLU A 138 -21.32 -25.05 -11.36
CA GLU A 138 -22.42 -25.47 -12.22
C GLU A 138 -23.48 -26.17 -11.37
N GLU A 139 -24.62 -25.51 -11.20
CA GLU A 139 -25.88 -26.19 -10.92
C GLU A 139 -26.16 -27.13 -12.11
N GLU A 140 -25.72 -28.40 -12.02
CA GLU A 140 -26.17 -29.44 -12.93
C GLU A 140 -27.67 -29.71 -12.70
N GLU A 141 -28.51 -28.91 -13.36
CA GLU A 141 -29.87 -29.29 -13.73
C GLU A 141 -29.80 -30.44 -14.76
N GLU A 142 -29.65 -31.69 -14.33
CA GLU A 142 -29.99 -32.84 -15.18
C GLU A 142 -31.52 -32.94 -15.34
N ARG A 143 -32.06 -32.18 -16.29
CA ARG A 143 -33.34 -32.47 -16.96
C ARG A 143 -33.06 -33.16 -18.29
N GLY A 144 -33.39 -34.46 -18.40
CA GLY A 144 -33.36 -35.11 -19.71
C GLY A 144 -33.79 -36.58 -19.83
N ARG A 145 -35.10 -36.85 -19.63
CA ARG A 145 -35.93 -37.87 -20.35
C ARG A 145 -35.32 -39.24 -20.74
N SER A 146 -36.00 -40.35 -20.36
CA SER A 146 -36.97 -41.03 -21.26
C SER A 146 -37.69 -42.24 -20.64
N ALA A 147 -39.02 -42.21 -20.78
CA ALA A 147 -40.00 -43.29 -21.03
C ALA A 147 -39.96 -44.62 -20.25
N HIS A 148 -41.03 -44.89 -19.48
CA HIS A 148 -41.89 -46.08 -19.56
C HIS A 148 -43.15 -45.78 -18.72
N HIS A 149 -44.30 -45.49 -19.35
CA HIS A 149 -45.34 -46.43 -19.79
C HIS A 149 -46.62 -46.11 -19.00
N GLU A 150 -47.34 -45.09 -19.47
CA GLU A 150 -48.76 -44.95 -19.19
C GLU A 150 -49.48 -46.00 -20.04
N GLU A 151 -50.00 -47.03 -19.39
CA GLU A 151 -51.14 -47.77 -19.92
C GLU A 151 -52.36 -47.36 -19.10
N ASP A 152 -53.22 -46.59 -19.75
CA ASP A 152 -54.60 -46.34 -19.37
C ASP A 152 -55.32 -47.66 -19.09
N ILE A 153 -56.00 -47.76 -17.94
CA ILE A 153 -57.35 -48.34 -17.89
C ILE A 153 -58.18 -47.52 -16.91
N ASP A 154 -59.17 -46.84 -17.46
CA ASP A 154 -60.29 -46.21 -16.76
C ASP A 154 -61.43 -47.25 -16.57
N ILE A 155 -62.23 -47.06 -15.51
CA ILE A 155 -63.44 -47.79 -15.01
C ILE A 155 -63.21 -48.87 -13.96
#